data_AF-A0A815Y7K5-F1
#
_entry.id   AF-A0A815Y7K5-F1
#
_cell.length_a   1.000
_cell.length_b   1.000
_cell.length_c   1.000
_cell.angle_alpha   90.00
_cell.angle_beta   90.00
_cell.angle_gamma   90.00
#
_symmetry.space_group_name_H-M   'P 1'
#
loop_
_entity.id
_entity.type
_entity.pdbx_description
1 polymer ?
#
loop_
_entity_poly.entity_id
_entity_poly.type
_entity_poly.pdbx_seq_one_letter_code
_entity_poly.pdbx_strand_id
1 'polypeptide(L)' 'MLRSNNHVEGWHNKLHKSFQCEHPTLWTFLEKLKTEESSLQLNLAAINAGQEAKIQQKRYADHNKRLINLIKYPHPNIEQ' A
#
# COMPACT_ATOMS: atom_id res chain seq x y z
N MET A 1 -11.21 -18.28 -6.17
CA MET A 1 -11.18 -17.00 -6.91
C MET A 1 -9.77 -16.74 -7.40
N LEU A 2 -9.60 -16.32 -8.65
CA LEU A 2 -8.33 -15.89 -9.21
C LEU A 2 -7.86 -14.61 -8.49
N ARG A 3 -6.63 -14.59 -8.00
CA ARG A 3 -6.02 -13.37 -7.44
C ARG A 3 -5.63 -12.46 -8.60
N SER A 4 -6.27 -11.29 -8.71
CA SER A 4 -5.82 -10.24 -9.62
C SER A 4 -4.54 -9.60 -9.10
N ASN A 5 -3.64 -9.24 -10.00
CA ASN A 5 -2.43 -8.46 -9.72
C ASN A 5 -2.71 -6.95 -9.77
N ASN A 6 -3.97 -6.55 -9.93
CA ASN A 6 -4.39 -5.16 -10.03
C ASN A 6 -4.38 -4.49 -8.63
N HIS A 7 -3.51 -3.49 -8.47
CA HIS A 7 -3.40 -2.75 -7.23
C HIS A 7 -4.69 -2.00 -6.85
N VAL A 8 -5.48 -1.55 -7.83
CA VAL A 8 -6.76 -0.86 -7.61
C VAL A 8 -7.77 -1.80 -6.97
N GLU A 9 -7.89 -3.02 -7.48
CA GLU A 9 -8.75 -4.06 -6.89
C GLU A 9 -8.28 -4.46 -5.49
N GLY A 10 -6.97 -4.52 -5.29
CA GLY A 10 -6.39 -4.73 -3.96
C GLY A 10 -6.77 -3.64 -2.97
N TRP A 11 -6.75 -2.37 -3.40
CA TRP A 11 -7.20 -1.24 -2.59
C TRP A 11 -8.70 -1.28 -2.33
N HIS A 12 -9.54 -1.48 -3.36
CA HIS A 12 -10.99 -1.63 -3.19
C HIS A 12 -11.35 -2.76 -2.23
N ASN A 13 -10.67 -3.92 -2.32
CA ASN A 13 -10.91 -5.03 -1.41
C ASN A 13 -10.51 -4.70 0.04
N LYS A 14 -9.40 -3.99 0.24
CA LYS A 14 -8.99 -3.53 1.58
C LYS A 14 -10.02 -2.55 2.14
N LEU A 15 -10.47 -1.60 1.33
CA LEU A 15 -11.50 -0.62 1.69
C LEU A 15 -12.82 -1.32 2.04
N HIS A 16 -13.29 -2.25 1.20
CA HIS A 16 -14.47 -3.07 1.46
C HIS A 16 -14.38 -3.82 2.80
N LYS A 17 -13.22 -4.41 3.11
CA LYS A 17 -12.99 -5.05 4.41
C LYS A 17 -13.01 -4.07 5.60
N SER A 18 -12.68 -2.80 5.39
CA SER A 18 -12.75 -1.74 6.42
C SER A 18 -14.19 -1.40 6.82
N PHE A 19 -15.13 -1.58 5.88
CA PHE A 19 -16.57 -1.37 6.11
C PHE A 19 -17.25 -2.47 6.91
N GLN A 20 -16.74 -3.71 6.85
CA GLN A 20 -17.32 -4.89 7.53
C GLN A 20 -18.84 -5.08 7.31
N CYS A 21 -19.39 -4.54 6.22
CA CYS A 21 -20.79 -4.64 5.87
C CYS A 21 -20.96 -4.74 4.35
N GLU A 22 -22.03 -5.40 3.92
CA GLU A 22 -22.34 -5.59 2.48
C GLU A 22 -22.92 -4.32 1.84
N HIS A 23 -23.70 -3.55 2.60
CA HIS A 23 -24.40 -2.35 2.13
C HIS A 23 -24.27 -1.18 3.13
N PRO A 24 -23.13 -0.46 3.15
CA PRO A 24 -22.98 0.74 3.96
C PRO A 24 -23.97 1.82 3.53
N THR A 25 -24.51 2.57 4.49
CA THR A 25 -25.23 3.81 4.17
C THR A 25 -24.24 4.84 3.65
N LEU A 26 -24.73 5.87 2.95
CA LEU A 26 -23.85 6.96 2.49
C LEU A 26 -23.09 7.62 3.66
N TRP A 27 -23.70 7.69 4.83
CA TRP A 27 -23.07 8.26 6.02
C TRP A 27 -21.94 7.38 6.56
N THR A 28 -22.18 6.09 6.75
CA THR A 28 -21.12 5.18 7.20
C THR A 28 -20.00 5.06 6.15
N PHE A 29 -20.35 5.17 4.87
CA PHE A 29 -19.39 5.28 3.78
C PHE A 29 -18.44 6.47 3.98
N LEU A 30 -18.98 7.67 4.18
CA LEU A 30 -18.19 8.90 4.32
C LEU A 30 -17.36 8.92 5.61
N GLU A 31 -17.88 8.41 6.72
CA GLU A 31 -17.13 8.35 7.99
C GLU A 31 -15.88 7.47 7.87
N LYS A 32 -16.01 6.29 7.25
CA LYS A 32 -14.86 5.41 7.01
C LYS A 32 -13.90 6.01 6.00
N LEU A 33 -14.40 6.71 4.98
CA LEU A 33 -13.54 7.38 4.01
C LEU A 33 -12.64 8.43 4.69
N LYS A 34 -13.21 9.24 5.60
CA LYS A 34 -12.43 10.18 6.44
C LYS A 34 -11.41 9.47 7.32
N THR A 35 -11.78 8.32 7.87
CA THR A 35 -10.89 7.51 8.73
C THR A 35 -9.70 6.95 7.95
N GLU A 36 -9.93 6.45 6.74
CA GLU A 36 -8.86 5.98 5.84
C GLU A 36 -7.96 7.13 5.40
N GLU A 37 -8.52 8.29 5.05
CA GLU A 37 -7.74 9.50 4.71
C GLU A 37 -6.84 9.92 5.88
N SER A 38 -7.41 10.04 7.08
CA SER A 38 -6.65 10.39 8.29
C SER A 38 -5.50 9.39 8.54
N SER A 39 -5.77 8.09 8.38
CA SER A 39 -4.75 7.05 8.51
C SER A 39 -3.64 7.19 7.47
N LEU A 40 -3.97 7.53 6.22
CA LEU A 40 -2.98 7.78 5.16
C LEU A 40 -2.12 9.00 5.48
N GLN A 41 -2.73 10.11 5.89
CA GLN A 41 -2.03 11.33 6.28
C GLN A 41 -1.06 11.09 7.44
N LEU A 42 -1.48 10.33 8.47
CA LEU A 42 -0.62 9.95 9.58
C LEU A 42 0.58 9.11 9.12
N ASN A 43 0.37 8.13 8.23
CA ASN A 43 1.47 7.34 7.70
C ASN A 43 2.44 8.22 6.88
N LEU A 44 1.93 9.15 6.07
CA LEU A 44 2.77 10.09 5.32
C LEU A 44 3.56 11.02 6.24
N ALA A 45 2.94 11.56 7.28
CA ALA A 45 3.60 12.40 8.27
C ALA A 45 4.72 11.64 9.01
N ALA A 46 4.46 10.39 9.42
CA ALA A 46 5.46 9.52 10.03
C ALA A 46 6.67 9.28 9.11
N ILE A 47 6.42 8.97 7.83
CA ILE A 47 7.48 8.79 6.82
C ILE A 47 8.30 10.08 6.65
N ASN A 48 7.63 11.22 6.54
CA ASN A 48 8.29 12.53 6.40
C ASN A 48 9.11 12.91 7.63
N ALA A 49 8.68 12.48 8.83
CA ALA A 49 9.42 12.63 10.08
C ALA A 49 10.60 11.66 10.23
N GLY A 50 10.83 10.78 9.24
CA GLY A 50 11.91 9.79 9.27
C GLY A 50 11.65 8.61 10.20
N GLN A 51 10.40 8.39 10.64
CA GLN A 51 10.07 7.17 11.37
C GLN A 51 10.25 5.96 10.46
N GLU A 52 10.80 4.87 11.00
CA GLU A 52 10.94 3.63 10.27
C GLU A 52 9.57 3.15 9.78
N ALA A 53 9.53 2.72 8.52
CA ALA A 53 8.32 2.17 7.93
C ALA A 53 7.83 0.97 8.75
N LYS A 54 6.50 0.84 8.89
CA LYS A 54 5.88 -0.32 9.54
C LYS A 54 6.48 -1.62 9.02
N ILE A 55 6.65 -2.60 9.91
CA ILE A 55 7.17 -3.93 9.60
C ILE A 55 6.47 -4.46 8.34
N GLN A 56 7.24 -4.54 7.25
CA GLN A 56 6.74 -5.04 5.98
C GLN A 56 6.74 -6.57 6.02
N GLN A 57 5.73 -7.19 5.41
CA GLN A 57 5.76 -8.64 5.23
C GLN A 57 7.01 -9.02 4.44
N LYS A 58 7.67 -10.12 4.81
CA LYS A 58 8.94 -10.58 4.23
C LYS A 58 8.98 -10.52 2.70
N ARG A 59 7.89 -10.91 2.02
CA ARG A 59 7.77 -10.84 0.56
C ARG A 59 7.99 -9.44 -0.03
N TYR A 60 7.49 -8.40 0.63
CA TYR A 60 7.65 -7.01 0.19
C TYR A 60 9.04 -6.49 0.52
N ALA A 61 9.58 -6.87 1.69
CA ALA A 61 10.96 -6.56 2.04
C ALA A 61 11.96 -7.18 1.06
N ASP A 62 11.77 -8.45 0.67
CA ASP A 62 12.63 -9.15 -0.29
C ASP A 62 12.48 -8.56 -1.70
N HIS A 63 11.27 -8.14 -2.09
CA HIS A 63 11.05 -7.43 -3.35
C HIS A 63 11.77 -6.07 -3.36
N ASN A 64 11.66 -5.29 -2.28
CA ASN A 64 12.37 -4.01 -2.14
C ASN A 64 13.90 -4.20 -2.19
N LYS A 65 14.43 -5.22 -1.50
CA LYS A 65 15.85 -5.58 -1.58
C LYS A 65 16.27 -5.87 -3.02
N ARG A 66 15.45 -6.61 -3.78
CA ARG A 66 15.72 -6.89 -5.19
C ARG A 66 15.74 -5.62 -6.03
N LEU A 67 14.78 -4.71 -5.82
CA LEU A 67 14.74 -3.42 -6.52
C LEU A 67 15.98 -2.57 -6.21
N ILE A 68 16.36 -2.48 -4.94
CA ILE A 68 17.58 -1.76 -4.51
C ILE A 68 18.83 -2.39 -5.15
N ASN A 69 18.91 -3.72 -5.20
CA ASN A 69 20.02 -4.42 -5.83
C ASN A 69 20.10 -4.17 -7.34
N LEU A 70 18.96 -4.10 -8.03
CA LEU A 70 18.91 -3.77 -9.46
C LEU A 70 19.40 -2.34 -9.73
N ILE A 71 19.07 -1.39 -8.85
CA ILE A 71 19.54 0.00 -8.95
C ILE A 71 21.04 0.09 -8.64
N LYS A 72 21.51 -0.66 -7.62
CA LYS A 72 22.91 -0.63 -7.18
C LYS A 72 23.85 -1.34 -8.16
N TYR A 73 23.37 -2.39 -8.83
CA TYR A 73 24.13 -3.20 -9.79
C TYR A 73 23.33 -3.35 -11.10
N PRO A 74 23.19 -2.26 -11.88
CA PRO A 74 22.48 -2.30 -13.14
C PRO A 74 23.20 -3.20 -14.14
N HIS A 75 22.43 -3.83 -15.03
CA HIS A 75 23.01 -4.66 -16.07
C HIS A 75 23.84 -3.79 -17.03
N PRO A 76 25.04 -4.21 -17.45
CA PRO A 76 25.97 -3.42 -18.28
C PRO A 76 25.45 -3.00 -19.66
N ASN A 77 24.24 -3.42 -20.04
CA ASN A 77 23.62 -3.12 -21.35
C ASN A 77 22.57 -1.99 -21.27
N ILE A 78 22.46 -1.30 -20.14
CA ILE A 78 21.48 -0.22 -19.94
C ILE A 78 22.06 1.16 -20.36
N GLU A 79 23.38 1.25 -20.54
CA GLU A 79 24.10 2.49 -20.92
C GLU A 79 24.57 2.54 -22.39
N GLN A 80 24.05 1.66 -23.26
CA GLN A 80 24.28 1.69 -24.72
C GLN A 80 23.06 2.28 -25.43
#